data_AF-Q56Z18-F1
#
_entry.id   AF-Q56Z18-F1
#
_cell.length_a   1.000
_cell.length_b   1.000
_cell.length_c   1.000
_cell.angle_alpha   90.00
_cell.angle_beta   90.00
_cell.angle_gamma   90.00
#
_symmetry.space_group_name_H-M   'P 1'
#
loop_
_entity.id
_entity.type
_entity.pdbx_description
1 polymer ?
#
loop_
_entity_poly.entity_id
_entity_poly.type
_entity_poly.pdbx_seq_one_letter_code
_entity_poly.pdbx_strand_id
1 'polypeptide(L)'
;MEVILLLVVYLAYGNDEAGAVSYILLTVSSWFLAVSWLFAPYLFNPAGFEWQKVVEDFKEWTNWLFYRGGIGVKGAESWEAWWEEELSHIRTLSGRIMETILSLRFFIFQYGIVYKLKLQGSDTSFAVYGWSWVAFAMIIVLFKVFTFSQKISVNFQLLLRFIQGLSLLMALAGIIVAVVLTPLSVTDIFACVLAFIPTGWGILSIACAWKPVLKRMGMWKSIRSLARLYDALMGMLIFLPVALCSWFPFVSTFQTRMMFNQAFSRGLEISLILAGDNPNSGL
;
A
#
# COMPACT_ATOMS: atom_id res chain seq x y z
N MET A 1 -3.26 6.30 1.24
CA MET A 1 -1.83 5.92 1.25
C MET A 1 -0.93 7.02 0.69
N GLU A 2 -1.21 7.61 -0.48
CA GLU A 2 -0.41 8.70 -1.05
C GLU A 2 -0.24 9.90 -0.08
N VAL A 3 -1.31 10.29 0.62
CA VAL A 3 -1.27 11.33 1.67
C VAL A 3 -0.34 10.94 2.83
N ILE A 4 -0.37 9.68 3.29
CA ILE A 4 0.52 9.19 4.35
C ILE A 4 1.97 9.22 3.88
N LEU A 5 2.25 8.78 2.66
CA LEU A 5 3.58 8.87 2.07
C LEU A 5 4.08 10.31 2.00
N LEU A 6 3.24 11.26 1.56
CA LEU A 6 3.59 12.69 1.55
C LEU A 6 3.87 13.23 2.96
N LEU A 7 3.08 12.84 3.95
CA LEU A 7 3.27 13.26 5.35
C LEU A 7 4.57 12.71 5.94
N VAL A 8 4.92 11.46 5.61
CA VAL A 8 6.18 10.83 6.01
C VAL A 8 7.37 11.48 5.29
N VAL A 9 7.25 11.77 3.99
CA VAL A 9 8.28 12.49 3.24
C VAL A 9 8.47 13.90 3.80
N TYR A 10 7.39 14.61 4.13
CA TYR A 10 7.47 15.93 4.75
C TYR A 10 8.06 15.87 6.17
N LEU A 11 7.81 14.81 6.93
CA LEU A 11 8.44 14.60 8.23
C LEU A 11 9.95 14.37 8.09
N ALA A 12 10.35 13.54 7.13
CA ALA A 12 11.73 13.14 6.94
C ALA A 12 12.59 14.21 6.25
N TYR A 13 12.00 15.04 5.39
CA TYR A 13 12.73 15.97 4.52
C TYR A 13 12.20 17.42 4.55
N GLY A 14 11.21 17.71 5.40
CA GLY A 14 10.72 19.06 5.65
C GLY A 14 11.81 19.99 6.19
N ASN A 15 11.54 21.29 6.23
CA ASN A 15 12.54 22.27 6.67
C ASN A 15 12.98 22.01 8.12
N ASP A 16 14.27 21.75 8.31
CA ASP A 16 14.90 21.51 9.62
C ASP A 16 14.75 22.71 10.58
N GLU A 17 14.54 23.92 10.05
CA GLU A 17 14.34 25.13 10.84
C GLU A 17 12.97 25.19 11.54
N ALA A 18 11.97 24.50 10.98
CA ALA A 18 10.64 24.41 11.56
C ALA A 18 10.63 23.22 12.54
N GLY A 19 10.93 23.48 13.82
CA GLY A 19 10.99 22.43 14.84
C GLY A 19 9.73 21.55 14.91
N ALA A 20 9.82 20.39 15.58
CA ALA A 20 8.79 19.33 15.57
C ALA A 20 7.35 19.81 15.86
N VAL A 21 7.18 20.84 16.70
CA VAL A 21 5.88 21.44 17.01
C VAL A 21 5.24 22.08 15.77
N SER A 22 6.02 22.76 14.94
CA SER A 22 5.53 23.38 13.71
C SER A 22 5.04 22.34 12.71
N TYR A 23 5.81 21.25 12.51
CA TYR A 23 5.37 20.12 11.69
C TYR A 23 4.02 19.56 12.16
N ILE A 24 3.89 19.28 13.46
CA ILE A 24 2.65 18.71 14.02
C ILE A 24 1.47 19.65 13.78
N LEU A 25 1.62 20.95 14.09
CA LEU A 25 0.55 21.93 13.91
C LEU A 25 0.11 22.05 12.44
N LEU A 26 1.05 21.99 11.50
CA LEU A 26 0.75 22.09 10.07
C LEU A 26 0.10 20.81 9.52
N THR A 27 0.42 19.64 10.07
CA THR A 27 0.06 18.35 9.47
C THR A 27 -1.00 17.56 10.24
N VAL A 28 -1.38 17.99 11.44
CA VAL A 28 -2.33 17.25 12.31
C VAL A 28 -3.66 16.98 11.60
N SER A 29 -4.18 17.95 10.84
CA SER A 29 -5.43 17.80 10.08
C SER A 29 -5.29 16.77 8.96
N SER A 30 -4.15 16.75 8.27
CA SER A 30 -3.85 15.78 7.21
C SER A 30 -3.64 14.37 7.76
N TRP A 31 -2.98 14.24 8.92
CA TRP A 31 -2.86 12.96 9.63
C TRP A 31 -4.21 12.43 10.07
N PHE A 32 -5.06 13.30 10.64
CA PHE A 32 -6.42 12.92 11.03
C PHE A 32 -7.25 12.45 9.83
N LEU A 33 -7.20 13.19 8.71
CA LEU A 33 -7.86 12.79 7.46
C LEU A 33 -7.35 11.43 6.98
N ALA A 34 -6.03 11.23 6.92
CA ALA A 34 -5.44 9.99 6.44
C ALA A 34 -5.82 8.77 7.31
N VAL A 35 -5.79 8.92 8.63
CA VAL A 35 -6.17 7.87 9.59
C VAL A 35 -7.67 7.58 9.48
N SER A 36 -8.52 8.60 9.40
CA SER A 36 -9.97 8.41 9.28
C SER A 36 -10.34 7.66 8.00
N TRP A 37 -9.74 7.98 6.84
CA TRP A 37 -10.00 7.26 5.60
C TRP A 37 -9.53 5.81 5.63
N LEU A 38 -8.41 5.53 6.31
CA LEU A 38 -7.86 4.17 6.37
C LEU A 38 -8.62 3.28 7.37
N PHE A 39 -9.04 3.84 8.50
CA PHE A 39 -9.57 3.06 9.63
C PHE A 39 -11.06 3.29 9.93
N ALA A 40 -11.77 4.16 9.19
CA ALA A 40 -13.21 4.36 9.38
C ALA A 40 -14.02 3.05 9.44
N PRO A 41 -13.82 2.06 8.55
CA PRO A 41 -14.58 0.81 8.61
C PRO A 41 -14.42 0.06 9.94
N TYR A 42 -13.23 0.12 10.56
CA TYR A 42 -12.96 -0.53 11.85
C TYR A 42 -13.48 0.31 13.02
N LEU A 43 -13.29 1.63 12.97
CA LEU A 43 -13.73 2.56 14.02
C LEU A 43 -15.25 2.61 14.17
N PHE A 44 -15.99 2.48 13.08
CA PHE A 44 -17.46 2.50 13.08
C PHE A 44 -18.11 1.12 13.07
N ASN A 45 -17.33 0.04 13.17
CA ASN A 45 -17.84 -1.32 13.35
C ASN A 45 -17.68 -1.74 14.81
N PRO A 46 -18.75 -1.99 15.59
CA PRO A 46 -18.64 -2.33 17.01
C PRO A 46 -17.84 -3.61 17.30
N ALA A 47 -17.68 -4.50 16.31
CA ALA A 47 -16.83 -5.69 16.40
C ALA A 47 -15.41 -5.47 15.85
N GLY A 48 -15.10 -4.27 15.35
CA GLY A 48 -13.88 -3.96 14.60
C GLY A 48 -12.58 -4.09 15.39
N PHE A 49 -12.65 -4.03 16.72
CA PHE A 49 -11.50 -4.29 17.61
C PHE A 49 -11.74 -5.49 18.55
N GLU A 50 -12.67 -6.39 18.24
CA GLU A 50 -12.81 -7.65 18.96
C GLU A 50 -11.77 -8.65 18.45
N TRP A 51 -10.87 -9.12 19.32
CA TRP A 51 -9.77 -10.00 18.92
C TRP A 51 -10.20 -11.21 18.09
N GLN A 52 -11.25 -11.92 18.53
CA GLN A 52 -11.73 -13.12 17.83
C GLN A 52 -12.21 -12.79 16.41
N LYS A 53 -12.88 -11.64 16.24
CA LYS A 53 -13.35 -11.17 14.94
C LYS A 53 -12.21 -10.69 14.04
N VAL A 54 -11.24 -9.96 14.58
CA VAL A 54 -10.06 -9.56 13.81
C VAL A 54 -9.29 -10.78 13.29
N VAL A 55 -9.16 -11.85 14.09
CA VAL A 55 -8.51 -13.10 13.65
C VAL A 55 -9.32 -13.82 12.57
N GLU A 56 -10.65 -13.86 12.70
CA GLU A 56 -11.57 -14.42 11.71
C GLU A 56 -11.48 -13.64 10.39
N ASP A 57 -11.61 -12.31 10.43
CA ASP A 57 -11.51 -11.40 9.28
C ASP A 57 -10.15 -11.53 8.57
N PHE A 58 -9.06 -11.64 9.33
CA PHE A 58 -7.74 -11.86 8.75
C PHE A 58 -7.65 -13.20 8.00
N LYS A 59 -8.23 -14.26 8.55
CA LYS A 59 -8.29 -15.57 7.91
C LYS A 59 -9.15 -15.54 6.64
N GLU A 60 -10.29 -14.87 6.66
CA GLU A 60 -11.15 -14.71 5.49
C GLU A 60 -10.46 -13.88 4.40
N TRP A 61 -9.84 -12.75 4.76
CA TRP A 61 -9.08 -11.92 3.85
C TRP A 61 -7.91 -12.67 3.21
N THR A 62 -7.13 -13.42 4.00
CA THR A 62 -6.03 -14.23 3.45
C THR A 62 -6.54 -15.31 2.50
N ASN A 63 -7.64 -15.98 2.84
CA ASN A 63 -8.27 -16.96 1.94
C ASN A 63 -8.74 -16.29 0.64
N TRP A 64 -9.42 -15.16 0.72
CA TRP A 64 -9.88 -14.36 -0.43
C TRP A 64 -8.73 -13.91 -1.35
N LEU A 65 -7.62 -13.46 -0.75
CA LEU A 65 -6.42 -13.00 -1.46
C LEU A 65 -5.73 -14.12 -2.26
N PHE A 66 -5.71 -15.33 -1.71
CA PHE A 66 -5.04 -16.49 -2.31
C PHE A 66 -6.00 -17.46 -3.01
N TYR A 67 -7.31 -17.20 -2.97
CA TYR A 67 -8.30 -18.02 -3.65
C TYR A 67 -8.03 -18.06 -5.14
N ARG A 68 -7.82 -19.27 -5.67
CA ARG A 68 -7.65 -19.49 -7.11
C ARG A 68 -9.05 -19.53 -7.72
N GLY A 69 -9.46 -18.41 -8.30
CA GLY A 69 -10.79 -18.25 -8.89
C GLY A 69 -11.14 -19.29 -9.97
N GLY A 70 -12.38 -19.19 -10.46
CA GLY A 70 -12.96 -20.00 -11.52
C GLY A 70 -13.83 -19.13 -12.44
N ILE A 71 -14.44 -19.73 -13.46
CA ILE A 71 -15.34 -19.00 -14.37
C ILE A 71 -16.58 -18.57 -13.59
N GLY A 72 -16.87 -17.27 -13.54
CA GLY A 72 -18.06 -16.72 -12.88
C GLY A 72 -17.93 -16.42 -11.38
N VAL A 73 -16.72 -16.50 -10.80
CA VAL A 73 -16.46 -16.11 -9.40
C VAL A 73 -16.59 -14.59 -9.26
N LYS A 74 -17.29 -14.15 -8.21
CA LYS A 74 -17.53 -12.72 -7.92
C LYS A 74 -16.34 -12.09 -7.19
N GLY A 75 -16.18 -10.77 -7.29
CA GLY A 75 -15.16 -10.03 -6.56
C GLY A 75 -15.16 -10.26 -5.03
N ALA A 76 -16.31 -10.49 -4.41
CA ALA A 76 -16.41 -10.78 -2.98
C ALA A 76 -15.74 -12.12 -2.57
N GLU A 77 -15.57 -13.06 -3.49
CA GLU A 77 -15.03 -14.40 -3.20
C GLU A 77 -13.55 -14.54 -3.59
N SER A 78 -13.08 -13.73 -4.54
CA SER A 78 -11.69 -13.78 -5.00
C SER A 78 -11.11 -12.41 -5.30
N TRP A 79 -9.93 -12.16 -4.75
CA TRP A 79 -9.12 -10.98 -5.08
C TRP A 79 -8.85 -10.86 -6.58
N GLU A 80 -8.65 -11.98 -7.29
CA GLU A 80 -8.40 -11.92 -8.74
C GLU A 80 -9.62 -11.44 -9.51
N ALA A 81 -10.82 -11.86 -9.11
CA ALA A 81 -12.07 -11.41 -9.72
C ALA A 81 -12.31 -9.93 -9.41
N TRP A 82 -12.13 -9.53 -8.15
CA TRP A 82 -12.25 -8.13 -7.73
C TRP A 82 -11.27 -7.23 -8.47
N TRP A 83 -10.01 -7.63 -8.60
CA TRP A 83 -8.99 -6.88 -9.33
C TRP A 83 -9.32 -6.72 -10.82
N GLU A 84 -9.90 -7.75 -11.45
CA GLU A 84 -10.32 -7.69 -12.85
C GLU A 84 -11.59 -6.82 -13.04
N GLU A 85 -12.52 -6.84 -12.07
CA GLU A 85 -13.69 -5.95 -11.99
C GLU A 85 -13.27 -4.48 -11.82
N GLU A 86 -12.33 -4.21 -10.91
CA GLU A 86 -11.80 -2.87 -10.64
C GLU A 86 -11.15 -2.27 -11.89
N LEU A 87 -10.37 -3.07 -12.64
CA LEU A 87 -9.74 -2.62 -13.88
C LEU A 87 -10.71 -2.53 -15.08
N SER A 88 -11.96 -2.94 -14.93
CA SER A 88 -12.89 -3.06 -16.04
C SER A 88 -13.32 -1.72 -16.65
N HIS A 89 -13.13 -0.61 -15.95
CA HIS A 89 -13.42 0.74 -16.44
C HIS A 89 -12.39 1.24 -17.47
N ILE A 90 -11.16 0.73 -17.45
CA ILE A 90 -10.08 1.15 -18.36
C ILE A 90 -10.17 0.42 -19.71
N ARG A 91 -11.21 0.72 -20.50
CA ARG A 91 -11.44 0.08 -21.80
C ARG A 91 -10.88 0.89 -22.97
N THR A 92 -11.11 2.20 -22.95
CA THR A 92 -10.82 3.12 -24.05
C THR A 92 -9.35 3.52 -24.09
N LEU A 93 -8.86 3.89 -25.28
CA LEU A 93 -7.48 4.37 -25.44
C LEU A 93 -7.26 5.68 -24.67
N SER A 94 -8.25 6.59 -24.66
CA SER A 94 -8.21 7.82 -23.87
C SER A 94 -8.09 7.56 -22.37
N GLY A 95 -8.86 6.59 -21.84
CA GLY A 95 -8.76 6.18 -20.44
C GLY A 95 -7.37 5.65 -20.09
N ARG A 96 -6.77 4.84 -20.98
CA ARG A 96 -5.40 4.32 -20.77
C ARG A 96 -4.35 5.42 -20.75
N ILE A 97 -4.45 6.40 -21.65
CA ILE A 97 -3.54 7.54 -21.67
C ILE A 97 -3.71 8.37 -20.41
N MET A 98 -4.95 8.67 -20.02
CA MET A 98 -5.23 9.43 -18.80
C MET A 98 -4.67 8.74 -17.57
N GLU A 99 -4.89 7.43 -17.41
CA GLU A 99 -4.32 6.69 -16.30
C GLU A 99 -2.80 6.63 -16.32
N THR A 100 -2.21 6.58 -17.51
CA THR A 100 -0.75 6.67 -17.65
C THR A 100 -0.26 8.03 -17.14
N ILE A 101 -0.87 9.13 -17.58
CA ILE A 101 -0.51 10.49 -17.16
C ILE A 101 -0.69 10.66 -15.64
N LEU A 102 -1.82 10.21 -15.10
CA LEU A 102 -2.09 10.26 -13.66
C LEU A 102 -1.09 9.43 -12.86
N SER A 103 -0.64 8.29 -13.39
CA SER A 103 0.34 7.42 -12.74
C SER A 103 1.76 7.99 -12.77
N LEU A 104 2.07 8.91 -13.71
CA LEU A 104 3.40 9.53 -13.77
C LEU A 104 3.74 10.29 -12.48
N ARG A 105 2.74 10.75 -11.73
CA ARG A 105 2.94 11.45 -10.45
C ARG A 105 3.71 10.62 -9.42
N PHE A 106 3.62 9.30 -9.48
CA PHE A 106 4.32 8.44 -8.54
C PHE A 106 5.85 8.48 -8.72
N PHE A 107 6.35 8.80 -9.92
CA PHE A 107 7.80 8.93 -10.15
C PHE A 107 8.37 10.22 -9.58
N ILE A 108 7.53 11.22 -9.29
CA ILE A 108 7.95 12.46 -8.63
C ILE A 108 8.49 12.16 -7.23
N PHE A 109 7.96 11.14 -6.53
CA PHE A 109 8.46 10.73 -5.22
C PHE A 109 9.90 10.22 -5.30
N GLN A 110 10.21 9.32 -6.24
CA GLN A 110 11.57 8.83 -6.43
C GLN A 110 12.51 9.94 -6.84
N TYR A 111 12.10 10.81 -7.77
CA TYR A 111 12.89 11.99 -8.12
C TYR A 111 13.15 12.87 -6.89
N GLY A 112 12.10 13.28 -6.18
CA GLY A 112 12.20 14.15 -5.01
C GLY A 112 13.11 13.57 -3.93
N ILE A 113 12.94 12.30 -3.58
CA ILE A 113 13.73 11.63 -2.55
C ILE A 113 15.20 11.47 -2.98
N VAL A 114 15.47 11.04 -4.22
CA VAL A 114 16.86 10.86 -4.71
C VAL A 114 17.63 12.18 -4.74
N TYR A 115 16.98 13.31 -5.06
CA TYR A 115 17.64 14.62 -5.09
C TYR A 115 17.66 15.33 -3.72
N LYS A 116 16.75 15.02 -2.79
CA LYS A 116 16.81 15.51 -1.39
C LYS A 116 17.76 14.70 -0.53
N LEU A 117 17.93 13.40 -0.81
CA LEU A 117 19.03 12.60 -0.31
C LEU A 117 20.32 13.20 -0.86
N LYS A 118 21.11 13.86 -0.01
CA LYS A 118 22.51 14.23 -0.30
C LYS A 118 23.41 12.98 -0.38
N LEU A 119 22.94 11.90 -1.03
CA LEU A 119 23.67 10.65 -1.21
C LEU A 119 24.99 10.85 -1.98
N GLN A 120 25.16 12.01 -2.64
CA GLN A 120 26.39 12.35 -3.34
C GLN A 120 26.69 13.87 -3.36
N GLY A 121 26.70 14.52 -2.18
CA GLY A 121 27.19 15.91 -2.09
C GLY A 121 26.49 16.90 -3.04
N SER A 122 27.23 17.90 -3.52
CA SER A 122 26.73 18.99 -4.38
C SER A 122 26.47 18.59 -5.85
N ASP A 123 26.73 17.35 -6.24
CA ASP A 123 26.64 16.93 -7.64
C ASP A 123 25.22 16.44 -7.97
N THR A 124 24.38 17.35 -8.44
CA THR A 124 23.01 17.08 -8.91
C THR A 124 23.01 16.46 -10.31
N SER A 125 23.87 15.47 -10.57
CA SER A 125 23.96 14.87 -11.90
C SER A 125 22.75 13.96 -12.16
N PHE A 126 22.21 14.02 -13.38
CA PHE A 126 21.14 13.12 -13.85
C PHE A 126 21.53 11.62 -13.76
N ALA A 127 22.83 11.34 -13.65
CA ALA A 127 23.36 9.99 -13.48
C ALA A 127 22.89 9.33 -12.18
N VAL A 128 22.75 10.08 -11.07
CA VAL A 128 22.30 9.52 -9.77
C VAL A 128 20.88 8.97 -9.88
N TYR A 129 20.00 9.72 -10.55
CA TYR A 129 18.65 9.25 -10.85
C TYR A 129 18.68 8.00 -11.74
N GLY A 130 19.53 7.96 -12.76
CA GLY A 130 19.76 6.76 -13.59
C GLY A 130 20.19 5.53 -12.77
N TRP A 131 21.14 5.68 -11.84
CA TRP A 131 21.57 4.60 -10.94
C TRP A 131 20.44 4.09 -10.04
N SER A 132 19.55 4.97 -9.58
CA SER A 132 18.37 4.55 -8.79
C SER A 132 17.43 3.63 -9.58
N TRP A 133 17.29 3.85 -10.89
CA TRP A 133 16.50 2.97 -11.78
C TRP A 133 17.17 1.62 -12.01
N VAL A 134 18.51 1.57 -12.07
CA VAL A 134 19.25 0.31 -12.14
C VAL A 134 19.05 -0.51 -10.86
N ALA A 135 19.16 0.14 -9.69
CA ALA A 135 18.89 -0.50 -8.40
C ALA A 135 17.45 -1.02 -8.32
N PHE A 136 16.48 -0.21 -8.77
CA PHE A 136 15.08 -0.62 -8.81
C PHE A 136 14.83 -1.80 -9.77
N ALA A 137 15.44 -1.79 -10.95
CA ALA A 137 15.37 -2.90 -11.91
C ALA A 137 15.96 -4.19 -11.31
N MET A 138 17.05 -4.09 -10.54
CA MET A 138 17.63 -5.21 -9.81
C MET A 138 16.63 -5.80 -8.80
N ILE A 139 15.90 -4.97 -8.06
CA ILE A 139 14.84 -5.42 -7.12
C ILE A 139 13.73 -6.16 -7.87
N ILE A 140 13.28 -5.66 -9.02
CA ILE A 140 12.27 -6.35 -9.85
C ILE A 140 12.79 -7.70 -10.34
N VAL A 141 14.04 -7.77 -10.79
CA VAL A 141 14.66 -9.04 -11.24
C VAL A 141 14.72 -10.04 -10.10
N LEU A 142 15.17 -9.62 -8.91
CA LEU A 142 15.19 -10.46 -7.72
C LEU A 142 13.78 -10.97 -7.40
N PHE A 143 12.79 -10.07 -7.32
CA PHE A 143 11.41 -10.46 -7.09
C PHE A 143 10.92 -11.49 -8.11
N LYS A 144 11.26 -11.32 -9.40
CA LYS A 144 10.91 -12.28 -10.45
C LYS A 144 11.57 -13.64 -10.24
N VAL A 145 12.83 -13.69 -9.82
CA VAL A 145 13.55 -14.95 -9.53
C VAL A 145 12.89 -15.70 -8.36
N PHE A 146 12.50 -14.98 -7.29
CA PHE A 146 11.83 -15.59 -6.13
C PHE A 146 10.38 -16.02 -6.41
N THR A 147 9.65 -15.26 -7.21
CA THR A 147 8.25 -15.58 -7.55
C THR A 147 8.10 -16.58 -8.69
N PHE A 148 9.19 -16.91 -9.38
CA PHE A 148 9.17 -17.93 -10.42
C PHE A 148 8.83 -19.31 -9.79
N SER A 149 7.57 -19.71 -9.95
CA SER A 149 7.00 -20.89 -9.30
C SER A 149 7.43 -22.20 -9.97
N GLN A 150 7.71 -23.19 -9.12
CA GLN A 150 8.12 -24.58 -9.39
C GLN A 150 7.06 -25.46 -10.10
N LYS A 151 6.43 -24.97 -11.18
CA LYS A 151 5.57 -25.79 -12.04
C LYS A 151 6.33 -26.56 -13.13
N ILE A 152 7.62 -26.27 -13.28
CA ILE A 152 8.53 -27.11 -14.07
C ILE A 152 8.83 -28.35 -13.22
N SER A 153 8.73 -29.52 -13.84
CA SER A 153 8.82 -30.86 -13.24
C SER A 153 9.74 -30.97 -12.02
N VAL A 154 9.42 -31.89 -11.10
CA VAL A 154 10.14 -32.15 -9.83
C VAL A 154 11.67 -32.12 -9.99
N ASN A 155 12.18 -32.53 -11.15
CA ASN A 155 13.61 -32.55 -11.50
C ASN A 155 14.29 -31.16 -11.51
N PHE A 156 13.58 -30.07 -11.80
CA PHE A 156 14.16 -28.71 -11.84
C PHE A 156 13.95 -27.91 -10.55
N GLN A 157 13.22 -28.47 -9.57
CA GLN A 157 12.92 -27.78 -8.32
C GLN A 157 14.20 -27.45 -7.53
N LEU A 158 15.16 -28.36 -7.50
CA LEU A 158 16.42 -28.19 -6.78
C LEU A 158 17.28 -27.12 -7.46
N LEU A 159 17.40 -27.16 -8.80
CA LEU A 159 18.12 -26.14 -9.57
C LEU A 159 17.51 -24.74 -9.38
N LEU A 160 16.18 -24.62 -9.40
CA LEU A 160 15.50 -23.34 -9.18
C LEU A 160 15.74 -22.81 -7.75
N ARG A 161 15.67 -23.66 -6.73
CA ARG A 161 15.99 -23.27 -5.35
C ARG A 161 17.45 -22.86 -5.19
N PHE A 162 18.36 -23.55 -5.88
CA PHE A 162 19.77 -23.20 -5.91
C PHE A 162 19.98 -21.83 -6.57
N ILE A 163 19.34 -21.55 -7.71
CA ILE A 163 19.39 -20.24 -8.38
C ILE A 163 18.82 -19.14 -7.48
N GLN A 164 17.70 -19.41 -6.78
CA GLN A 164 17.13 -18.48 -5.81
C GLN A 164 18.09 -18.20 -4.65
N GLY A 165 18.70 -19.25 -4.08
CA GLY A 165 19.70 -19.12 -3.02
C GLY A 165 20.92 -18.32 -3.47
N LEU A 166 21.47 -18.62 -4.66
CA LEU A 166 22.58 -17.89 -5.24
C LEU A 166 22.22 -16.43 -5.51
N SER A 167 21.02 -16.15 -6.04
CA SER A 167 20.55 -14.78 -6.26
C SER A 167 20.40 -14.00 -4.96
N LEU A 168 19.99 -14.66 -3.86
CA LEU A 168 19.93 -14.07 -2.52
C LEU A 168 21.33 -13.69 -2.02
N LEU A 169 22.28 -14.61 -2.14
CA LEU A 169 23.67 -14.37 -1.72
C LEU A 169 24.31 -13.24 -2.53
N MET A 170 24.07 -13.19 -3.84
CA MET A 170 24.54 -12.10 -4.70
C MET A 170 23.91 -10.76 -4.33
N ALA A 171 22.62 -10.73 -4.03
CA ALA A 171 21.94 -9.52 -3.56
C ALA A 171 22.51 -9.04 -2.21
N LEU A 172 22.72 -9.96 -1.26
CA LEU A 172 23.29 -9.64 0.05
C LEU A 172 24.74 -9.12 -0.08
N ALA A 173 25.56 -9.78 -0.89
CA ALA A 173 26.92 -9.34 -1.19
C ALA A 173 26.91 -7.95 -1.85
N GLY A 174 25.99 -7.69 -2.79
CA GLY A 174 25.82 -6.37 -3.40
C GLY A 174 25.47 -5.27 -2.39
N ILE A 175 24.57 -5.57 -1.44
CA ILE A 175 24.24 -4.63 -0.35
C ILE A 175 25.44 -4.38 0.54
N ILE A 176 26.18 -5.43 0.94
CA ILE A 176 27.39 -5.30 1.78
C ILE A 176 28.43 -4.43 1.07
N VAL A 177 28.70 -4.69 -0.21
CA VAL A 177 29.65 -3.91 -1.01
C VAL A 177 29.18 -2.46 -1.13
N ALA A 178 27.89 -2.21 -1.36
CA ALA A 178 27.35 -0.86 -1.37
C ALA A 178 27.58 -0.14 -0.04
N VAL A 179 27.29 -0.78 1.10
CA VAL A 179 27.47 -0.20 2.44
C VAL A 179 28.94 0.02 2.80
N VAL A 180 29.86 -0.79 2.29
CA VAL A 180 31.31 -0.62 2.55
C VAL A 180 31.92 0.45 1.65
N LEU A 181 31.53 0.50 0.38
CA LEU A 181 32.09 1.44 -0.60
C LEU A 181 31.46 2.82 -0.55
N THR A 182 30.25 2.94 -0.01
CA THR A 182 29.54 4.21 0.12
C THR A 182 29.17 4.46 1.58
N PRO A 183 29.18 5.73 2.05
CA PRO A 183 28.79 6.07 3.41
C PRO A 183 27.26 6.01 3.59
N LEU A 184 26.65 4.87 3.26
CA LEU A 184 25.21 4.64 3.38
C LEU A 184 24.82 4.61 4.86
N SER A 185 23.96 5.55 5.25
CA SER A 185 23.32 5.55 6.55
C SER A 185 22.07 4.67 6.55
N VAL A 186 21.61 4.28 7.74
CA VAL A 186 20.32 3.58 7.90
C VAL A 186 19.16 4.42 7.33
N THR A 187 19.23 5.74 7.46
CA THR A 187 18.25 6.69 6.91
C THR A 187 18.14 6.58 5.38
N ASP A 188 19.26 6.35 4.68
CA ASP A 188 19.27 6.22 3.22
C ASP A 188 18.59 4.93 2.75
N ILE A 189 18.63 3.86 3.55
CA ILE A 189 17.90 2.62 3.29
C ILE A 189 16.39 2.87 3.39
N PHE A 190 15.93 3.53 4.44
CA PHE A 190 14.52 3.91 4.58
C PHE A 190 14.06 4.82 3.43
N ALA A 191 14.93 5.71 2.98
CA ALA A 191 14.64 6.58 1.86
C ALA A 191 14.51 5.82 0.53
N CYS A 192 15.36 4.82 0.29
CA CYS A 192 15.21 3.93 -0.86
C CYS A 192 13.86 3.21 -0.85
N VAL A 193 13.41 2.74 0.33
CA VAL A 193 12.09 2.11 0.48
C VAL A 193 10.97 3.10 0.16
N LEU A 194 11.04 4.32 0.72
CA LEU A 194 10.07 5.39 0.46
C LEU A 194 10.03 5.83 -1.00
N ALA A 195 11.14 5.74 -1.74
CA ALA A 195 11.22 6.03 -3.16
C ALA A 195 10.65 4.90 -4.02
N PHE A 196 11.02 3.64 -3.72
CA PHE A 196 10.71 2.51 -4.59
C PHE A 196 9.30 1.94 -4.43
N ILE A 197 8.69 2.05 -3.24
CA ILE A 197 7.28 1.64 -3.04
C ILE A 197 6.34 2.39 -4.02
N PRO A 198 6.30 3.74 -4.05
CA PRO A 198 5.43 4.47 -4.97
C PRO A 198 5.85 4.28 -6.43
N THR A 199 7.14 4.19 -6.75
CA THR A 199 7.60 3.89 -8.12
C THR A 199 7.05 2.57 -8.63
N GLY A 200 7.15 1.50 -7.85
CA GLY A 200 6.62 0.21 -8.27
C GLY A 200 5.09 0.20 -8.35
N TRP A 201 4.40 0.96 -7.49
CA TRP A 201 2.95 1.18 -7.64
C TRP A 201 2.62 1.90 -8.94
N GLY A 202 3.33 2.99 -9.29
CA GLY A 202 3.13 3.71 -10.55
C GLY A 202 3.37 2.84 -11.78
N ILE A 203 4.42 2.00 -11.76
CA ILE A 203 4.67 1.03 -12.85
C ILE A 203 3.55 0.00 -12.93
N LEU A 204 3.04 -0.47 -11.80
CA LEU A 204 1.92 -1.40 -11.75
C LEU A 204 0.65 -0.76 -12.32
N SER A 205 0.34 0.48 -11.97
CA SER A 205 -0.81 1.23 -12.51
C SER A 205 -0.71 1.40 -14.02
N ILE A 206 0.47 1.77 -14.55
CA ILE A 206 0.74 1.84 -15.99
C ILE A 206 0.58 0.45 -16.63
N ALA A 207 1.12 -0.60 -16.00
CA ALA A 207 1.00 -1.96 -16.50
C ALA A 207 -0.47 -2.44 -16.56
N CYS A 208 -1.30 -2.04 -15.59
CA CYS A 208 -2.72 -2.29 -15.60
C CYS A 208 -3.45 -1.53 -16.71
N ALA A 209 -3.12 -0.26 -16.94
CA ALA A 209 -3.68 0.52 -18.04
C ALA A 209 -3.38 -0.12 -19.41
N TRP A 210 -2.17 -0.65 -19.58
CA TRP A 210 -1.72 -1.30 -20.82
C TRP A 210 -1.87 -2.83 -20.83
N LYS A 211 -2.81 -3.36 -20.05
CA LYS A 211 -3.12 -4.80 -19.92
C LYS A 211 -3.18 -5.57 -21.24
N PRO A 212 -3.81 -5.10 -22.34
CA PRO A 212 -3.84 -5.87 -23.59
C PRO A 212 -2.46 -6.12 -24.21
N VAL A 213 -1.56 -5.13 -24.11
CA VAL A 213 -0.18 -5.23 -24.61
C VAL A 213 0.60 -6.24 -23.77
N LEU A 214 0.49 -6.13 -22.45
CA LEU A 214 1.21 -7.00 -21.52
C LEU A 214 0.69 -8.44 -21.48
N LYS A 215 -0.60 -8.65 -21.80
CA LYS A 215 -1.15 -9.97 -22.09
C LYS A 215 -0.55 -10.56 -23.36
N ARG A 216 -0.40 -9.79 -24.44
CA ARG A 216 0.27 -10.24 -25.69
C ARG A 216 1.74 -10.60 -25.47
N MET A 217 2.44 -9.85 -24.59
CA MET A 217 3.84 -10.12 -24.22
C MET A 217 3.99 -11.28 -23.21
N GLY A 218 2.90 -11.86 -22.70
CA GLY A 218 2.95 -12.94 -21.70
C GLY A 218 3.33 -12.52 -20.28
N MET A 219 3.50 -11.22 -20.02
CA MET A 219 3.95 -10.68 -18.72
C MET A 219 2.82 -10.53 -17.69
N TRP A 220 1.56 -10.69 -18.10
CA TRP A 220 0.39 -10.45 -17.23
C TRP A 220 0.40 -11.30 -15.94
N LYS A 221 0.91 -12.54 -15.99
CA LYS A 221 1.01 -13.40 -14.81
C LYS A 221 1.95 -12.81 -13.75
N SER A 222 3.07 -12.22 -14.16
CA SER A 222 4.01 -11.55 -13.26
C SER A 222 3.42 -10.27 -12.67
N ILE A 223 2.77 -9.46 -13.49
CA ILE A 223 2.09 -8.23 -13.05
C ILE A 223 1.01 -8.56 -12.02
N ARG A 224 0.20 -9.58 -12.27
CA ARG A 224 -0.81 -10.06 -11.31
C ARG A 224 -0.18 -10.50 -9.99
N SER A 225 0.93 -11.23 -10.03
CA SER A 225 1.64 -11.63 -8.81
C SER A 225 2.18 -10.43 -8.04
N LEU A 226 2.67 -9.41 -8.74
CA LEU A 226 3.16 -8.17 -8.14
C LEU A 226 2.01 -7.36 -7.53
N ALA A 227 0.89 -7.21 -8.24
CA ALA A 227 -0.31 -6.56 -7.72
C ALA A 227 -0.80 -7.23 -6.43
N ARG A 228 -0.87 -8.57 -6.41
CA ARG A 228 -1.25 -9.30 -5.21
C ARG A 228 -0.31 -9.03 -4.04
N LEU A 229 1.00 -8.94 -4.29
CA LEU A 229 1.97 -8.59 -3.25
C LEU A 229 1.71 -7.19 -2.70
N TYR A 230 1.49 -6.21 -3.56
CA TYR A 230 1.19 -4.83 -3.15
C TYR A 230 -0.07 -4.79 -2.27
N ASP A 231 -1.15 -5.44 -2.70
CA ASP A 231 -2.40 -5.48 -1.93
C ASP A 231 -2.25 -6.31 -0.65
N ALA A 232 -1.43 -7.37 -0.65
CA ALA A 232 -1.09 -8.12 0.55
C ALA A 232 -0.36 -7.24 1.57
N LEU A 233 0.66 -6.50 1.12
CA LEU A 233 1.43 -5.59 1.98
C LEU A 233 0.55 -4.47 2.54
N MET A 234 -0.33 -3.90 1.71
CA MET A 234 -1.28 -2.88 2.15
C MET A 234 -2.29 -3.44 3.16
N GLY A 235 -2.84 -4.64 2.90
CA GLY A 235 -3.71 -5.32 3.85
C GLY A 235 -3.01 -5.58 5.18
N MET A 236 -1.78 -6.11 5.17
CA MET A 236 -1.00 -6.31 6.38
C MET A 236 -0.73 -5.00 7.14
N LEU A 237 -0.44 -3.90 6.44
CA LEU A 237 -0.24 -2.59 7.05
C LEU A 237 -1.49 -2.08 7.76
N ILE A 238 -2.69 -2.38 7.25
CA ILE A 238 -3.97 -2.04 7.87
C ILE A 238 -4.29 -2.99 9.04
N PHE A 239 -4.10 -4.30 8.86
CA PHE A 239 -4.40 -5.30 9.89
C PHE A 239 -3.49 -5.20 11.10
N LEU A 240 -2.21 -4.84 10.93
CA LEU A 240 -1.24 -4.77 12.04
C LEU A 240 -1.69 -3.83 13.18
N PRO A 241 -1.99 -2.54 12.95
CA PRO A 241 -2.46 -1.65 14.00
C PRO A 241 -3.83 -2.06 14.55
N VAL A 242 -4.73 -2.59 13.71
CA VAL A 242 -6.04 -3.09 14.17
C VAL A 242 -5.87 -4.27 15.13
N ALA A 243 -4.99 -5.21 14.82
CA ALA A 243 -4.68 -6.36 15.66
C ALA A 243 -3.99 -5.96 16.97
N LEU A 244 -3.09 -4.96 16.93
CA LEU A 244 -2.48 -4.41 18.15
C LEU A 244 -3.53 -3.72 19.03
N CYS A 245 -4.45 -2.96 18.43
CA CYS A 245 -5.54 -2.32 19.16
C CYS A 245 -6.53 -3.34 19.75
N SER A 246 -6.86 -4.40 19.02
CA SER A 246 -7.80 -5.44 19.49
C SER A 246 -7.25 -6.34 20.58
N TRP A 247 -5.92 -6.41 20.71
CA TRP A 247 -5.25 -7.08 21.84
C TRP A 247 -5.60 -6.43 23.18
N PHE A 248 -5.89 -5.13 23.19
CA PHE A 248 -6.23 -4.40 24.40
C PHE A 248 -7.74 -4.36 24.63
N PRO A 249 -8.27 -5.02 25.69
CA PRO A 249 -9.72 -5.13 25.92
C PRO A 249 -10.41 -3.78 26.22
N PHE A 250 -9.64 -2.76 26.61
CA PHE A 250 -10.19 -1.42 26.83
C PHE A 250 -10.60 -0.73 25.52
N VAL A 251 -9.96 -1.05 24.38
CA VAL A 251 -10.18 -0.35 23.10
C VAL A 251 -11.57 -0.66 22.56
N SER A 252 -11.98 -1.93 22.56
CA SER A 252 -13.33 -2.35 22.15
C SER A 252 -14.41 -1.77 23.07
N THR A 253 -14.15 -1.71 24.38
CA THR A 253 -15.05 -1.10 25.36
C THR A 253 -15.17 0.42 25.16
N PHE A 254 -14.06 1.10 24.86
CA PHE A 254 -14.06 2.54 24.59
C PHE A 254 -14.81 2.87 23.30
N GLN A 255 -14.56 2.10 22.24
CA GLN A 255 -15.22 2.27 20.94
C GLN A 255 -16.74 2.11 21.07
N THR A 256 -17.21 1.02 21.68
CA THR A 256 -18.65 0.75 21.84
C THR A 256 -19.33 1.80 22.71
N ARG A 257 -18.66 2.30 23.77
CA ARG A 257 -19.18 3.43 24.57
C ARG A 257 -19.21 4.74 23.81
N MET A 258 -18.26 4.99 22.90
CA MET A 258 -18.27 6.17 22.04
C MET A 258 -19.43 6.11 21.03
N MET A 259 -19.64 4.95 20.40
CA MET A 259 -20.70 4.75 19.41
C MET A 259 -22.11 4.71 20.03
N PHE A 260 -22.25 4.05 21.18
CA PHE A 260 -23.52 3.78 21.84
C PHE A 260 -23.61 4.43 23.22
N ASN A 261 -23.07 5.64 23.36
CA ASN A 261 -23.18 6.37 24.60
C ASN A 261 -24.67 6.58 24.94
N GLN A 262 -25.11 6.14 26.14
CA GLN A 262 -26.50 6.29 26.57
C GLN A 262 -26.97 7.76 26.52
N ALA A 263 -26.07 8.73 26.70
CA ALA A 263 -26.39 10.15 26.55
C ALA A 263 -26.73 10.53 25.09
N PHE A 264 -26.07 9.91 24.10
CA PHE A 264 -26.34 10.11 22.68
C PHE A 264 -27.63 9.43 22.24
N SER A 265 -27.88 8.19 22.68
CA SER A 265 -29.15 7.49 22.42
C SER A 265 -30.35 8.21 23.02
N ARG A 266 -30.22 8.71 24.26
CA ARG A 266 -31.26 9.49 24.93
C ARG A 266 -31.48 10.86 24.28
N GLY A 267 -30.41 11.50 23.79
CA GLY A 267 -30.49 12.73 23.00
C GLY A 267 -31.21 12.54 21.67
N LEU A 268 -30.98 11.41 20.97
CA LEU A 268 -31.70 11.03 19.75
C LEU A 268 -33.19 10.79 20.02
N GLU A 269 -33.55 10.04 21.05
CA GLU A 269 -34.95 9.85 21.45
C GLU A 269 -35.64 11.18 21.78
N ILE A 270 -34.97 12.06 22.54
CA ILE A 270 -35.49 13.40 22.86
C ILE A 270 -35.63 14.24 21.59
N SER A 271 -34.68 14.16 20.65
CA SER A 271 -34.77 14.87 19.37
C SER A 271 -35.89 14.33 18.47
N LEU A 272 -36.17 13.03 18.51
CA LEU A 272 -37.26 12.40 17.75
C LEU A 272 -38.63 12.75 18.34
N ILE A 273 -38.71 12.87 19.67
CA ILE A 273 -39.90 13.36 20.40
C ILE A 273 -40.10 14.87 20.15
N LEU A 274 -39.03 15.66 20.14
CA LEU A 274 -39.07 17.11 19.83
C LEU A 274 -39.35 17.39 18.34
N ALA A 275 -38.89 16.52 17.44
CA ALA A 275 -39.21 16.54 16.02
C ALA A 275 -40.60 15.92 15.72
N GLY A 276 -41.38 15.64 16.77
CA GLY A 276 -42.70 15.04 16.70
C GLY A 276 -43.56 15.65 15.59
N ASP A 277 -44.14 14.74 14.80
CA ASP A 277 -45.31 14.91 13.95
C ASP A 277 -45.47 16.30 13.31
N ASN A 278 -44.64 16.59 12.29
CA ASN A 278 -44.98 17.58 11.27
C ASN A 278 -45.27 16.86 9.94
N PRO A 279 -46.50 16.35 9.72
CA PRO A 279 -46.88 15.73 8.46
C PRO A 279 -47.08 16.73 7.31
N ASN A 280 -46.96 18.05 7.54
CA ASN A 280 -47.14 19.05 6.49
C ASN A 280 -46.38 20.35 6.82
N SER A 281 -45.25 20.58 6.14
CA SER A 281 -44.89 21.92 5.67
C SER A 281 -44.87 21.89 4.15
N GLY A 282 -46.06 21.75 3.56
CA GLY A 282 -46.29 22.12 2.17
C GLY A 282 -46.56 23.61 2.09
N LEU A 283 -45.50 24.40 1.86
CA LEU A 283 -45.43 25.71 1.18
C LEU A 283 -44.00 26.26 1.29
#